data_AF-A0A1R1I7N6-F1
#
_entry.id   AF-A0A1R1I7N6-F1
#
_cell.length_a   1.000
_cell.length_b   1.000
_cell.length_c   1.000
_cell.angle_alpha   90.00
_cell.angle_beta   90.00
_cell.angle_gamma   90.00
#
_symmetry.space_group_name_H-M   'P 1'
#
loop_
_entity.id
_entity.type
_entity.pdbx_description
1 polymer ?
#
loop_
_entity_poly.entity_id
_entity_poly.type
_entity_poly.pdbx_seq_one_letter_code
_entity_poly.pdbx_strand_id
1 'polypeptide(L)'
;MNSTVFLTVLSGVITFVIGQLVLKLVIDPVQELKKTIAQISHSMIERANVIANPGVPNDEVMNETSRHFRQLSSQLHAHLYLIPLFNVTAKIFRLPTKEKILAASSSLIGLSNSILRPSTTEHIHNHNAKRVENVCDSLGIYIAEGGRVPKNQA
;
A
#
# COMPACT_ATOMS: atom_id res chain seq x y z
N MET A 1 -49.02 1.92 25.77
CA MET A 1 -48.60 0.89 24.80
C MET A 1 -47.82 1.45 23.61
N ASN A 2 -48.11 2.67 23.12
CA ASN A 2 -47.44 3.23 21.92
C ASN A 2 -45.96 3.63 22.15
N SER A 3 -45.63 4.17 23.34
CA SER A 3 -44.26 4.65 23.61
C SER A 3 -43.24 3.52 23.70
N THR A 4 -43.60 2.36 24.25
CA THR A 4 -42.69 1.21 24.36
C THR A 4 -42.35 0.62 23.00
N VAL A 5 -43.36 0.41 22.14
CA VAL A 5 -43.16 -0.08 20.77
C VAL A 5 -42.29 0.90 19.98
N PHE A 6 -42.59 2.20 20.09
CA PHE A 6 -41.78 3.25 19.46
C PHE A 6 -40.32 3.22 19.93
N LEU A 7 -40.07 3.13 21.25
CA LEU A 7 -38.72 3.07 21.80
C LEU A 7 -37.95 1.83 21.33
N THR A 8 -38.60 0.66 21.24
CA THR A 8 -37.96 -0.56 20.74
C THR A 8 -37.57 -0.43 19.28
N VAL A 9 -38.48 0.07 18.44
CA VAL A 9 -38.19 0.30 17.02
C VAL A 9 -37.07 1.32 16.87
N LEU A 10 -37.11 2.42 17.63
CA LEU A 10 -36.09 3.46 17.61
C LEU A 10 -34.72 2.90 18.06
N SER A 11 -34.67 2.07 19.09
CA SER A 11 -33.44 1.41 19.54
C SER A 11 -32.85 0.50 18.46
N GLY A 12 -33.70 -0.23 17.74
CA GLY A 12 -33.27 -1.06 16.61
C GLY A 12 -32.65 -0.22 15.49
N VAL A 13 -33.30 0.89 15.13
CA VAL A 13 -32.79 1.83 14.10
C VAL A 13 -31.46 2.44 14.53
N ILE A 14 -31.33 2.90 15.78
CA ILE A 14 -30.08 3.47 16.30
C ILE A 14 -28.95 2.44 16.25
N THR A 15 -29.20 1.22 16.71
CA THR A 15 -28.21 0.14 16.68
C THR A 15 -27.76 -0.16 15.25
N PHE A 16 -28.70 -0.23 14.32
CA PHE A 16 -28.40 -0.42 12.89
C PHE A 16 -27.55 0.72 12.32
N VAL A 17 -27.91 1.97 12.57
CA VAL A 17 -27.17 3.15 12.09
C VAL A 17 -25.74 3.15 12.63
N ILE A 18 -25.55 2.87 13.92
CA ILE A 18 -24.21 2.77 14.52
C ILE A 18 -23.40 1.66 13.83
N GLY A 19 -24.00 0.49 13.59
CA GLY A 19 -23.36 -0.61 12.86
C GLY A 19 -22.92 -0.19 11.45
N GLN A 20 -23.79 0.51 10.71
CA GLN A 20 -23.46 1.02 9.38
C GLN A 20 -22.33 2.05 9.40
N LEU A 21 -22.30 2.94 10.40
CA LEU A 21 -21.22 3.90 10.55
C LEU A 21 -19.88 3.21 10.82
N VAL A 22 -19.84 2.19 11.69
CA VAL A 22 -18.61 1.43 11.95
C VAL A 22 -18.11 0.72 10.69
N LEU A 23 -19.01 0.10 9.93
CA LEU A 23 -18.66 -0.55 8.66
C LEU A 23 -18.06 0.45 7.67
N LYS A 24 -18.77 1.55 7.40
CA LYS A 24 -18.41 2.51 6.35
C LYS A 24 -17.22 3.40 6.71
N LEU A 25 -17.07 3.77 7.98
CA LEU A 25 -16.03 4.70 8.41
C LEU A 25 -14.76 4.01 8.90
N VAL A 26 -14.83 2.73 9.30
CA VAL A 26 -13.67 2.02 9.86
C VAL A 26 -13.32 0.80 9.02
N ILE A 27 -14.26 -0.13 8.82
CA ILE A 27 -13.95 -1.42 8.20
C ILE A 27 -13.63 -1.28 6.71
N ASP A 28 -14.48 -0.56 5.96
CA ASP A 28 -14.30 -0.35 4.52
C ASP A 28 -12.94 0.36 4.21
N PRO A 29 -12.57 1.48 4.88
CA PRO A 29 -11.27 2.12 4.67
C PRO A 29 -10.07 1.22 5.02
N VAL A 30 -10.17 0.43 6.09
CA VAL A 30 -9.13 -0.54 6.48
C VAL A 30 -8.97 -1.61 5.39
N GLN A 31 -10.07 -2.11 4.85
CA GLN A 31 -10.05 -3.10 3.78
C GLN A 31 -9.44 -2.55 2.50
N GLU A 32 -9.75 -1.31 2.11
CA GLU A 32 -9.16 -0.67 0.92
C GLU A 32 -7.65 -0.45 1.07
N LEU A 33 -7.17 -0.07 2.27
CA LEU A 33 -5.73 0.01 2.54
C LEU A 33 -5.06 -1.37 2.36
N LYS A 34 -5.63 -2.43 2.95
CA LYS A 34 -5.09 -3.80 2.82
C LYS A 34 -5.10 -4.29 1.39
N LYS A 35 -6.15 -3.97 0.62
CA LYS A 35 -6.24 -4.29 -0.80
C LYS A 35 -5.15 -3.60 -1.60
N THR A 36 -4.86 -2.34 -1.30
CA THR A 36 -3.74 -1.62 -1.93
C THR A 36 -2.40 -2.27 -1.60
N ILE A 37 -2.17 -2.69 -0.34
CA ILE A 37 -0.97 -3.44 0.05
C ILE A 37 -0.86 -4.76 -0.72
N ALA A 38 -1.96 -5.49 -0.88
CA ALA A 38 -1.99 -6.72 -1.67
C ALA A 38 -1.68 -6.47 -3.16
N GLN A 39 -2.21 -5.39 -3.74
CA GLN A 39 -1.90 -4.98 -5.11
C GLN A 39 -0.42 -4.61 -5.27
N ILE A 40 0.17 -3.90 -4.31
CA ILE A 40 1.61 -3.62 -4.29
C ILE A 40 2.40 -4.93 -4.28
N SER A 41 2.06 -5.86 -3.40
CA SER A 41 2.70 -7.18 -3.35
C SER A 41 2.62 -7.92 -4.68
N HIS A 42 1.46 -7.92 -5.32
CA HIS A 42 1.27 -8.53 -6.63
C HIS A 42 2.16 -7.86 -7.69
N SER A 43 2.14 -6.53 -7.75
CA SER A 43 2.89 -5.78 -8.77
C SER A 43 4.40 -5.83 -8.59
N MET A 44 4.91 -6.02 -7.36
CA MET A 44 6.34 -6.29 -7.15
C MET A 44 6.80 -7.58 -7.85
N ILE A 45 5.93 -8.60 -7.89
CA ILE A 45 6.23 -9.89 -8.53
C ILE A 45 5.99 -9.80 -10.04
N GLU A 46 4.80 -9.35 -10.44
CA GLU A 46 4.38 -9.26 -11.84
C GLU A 46 5.34 -8.42 -12.69
N ARG A 47 5.83 -7.31 -12.14
CA ARG A 47 6.68 -6.35 -12.85
C ARG A 47 8.16 -6.43 -12.45
N ALA A 48 8.57 -7.53 -11.82
CA ALA A 48 9.94 -7.73 -11.35
C ALA A 48 10.97 -7.60 -12.49
N ASN A 49 10.64 -8.09 -13.69
CA ASN A 49 11.47 -7.97 -14.88
C ASN A 49 11.76 -6.50 -15.26
N VAL A 50 10.76 -5.62 -15.14
CA VAL A 50 10.89 -4.18 -15.42
C VAL A 50 11.66 -3.48 -14.31
N ILE A 51 11.40 -3.82 -13.05
CA ILE A 51 12.11 -3.24 -11.88
C ILE A 51 13.60 -3.58 -11.93
N ALA A 52 13.93 -4.84 -12.23
CA ALA A 52 15.30 -5.35 -12.24
C ALA A 52 16.10 -4.87 -13.46
N ASN A 53 15.44 -4.51 -14.56
CA ASN A 53 16.08 -4.10 -15.81
C ASN A 53 15.54 -2.74 -16.30
N PRO A 54 15.72 -1.64 -15.53
CA PRO A 54 15.23 -0.32 -15.96
C PRO A 54 15.89 0.09 -17.27
N GLY A 55 15.14 0.71 -18.19
CA GLY A 55 15.65 1.15 -19.50
C GLY A 55 15.85 0.04 -20.55
N VAL A 56 15.54 -1.23 -20.24
CA VAL A 56 15.66 -2.35 -21.20
C VAL A 56 14.32 -2.71 -21.86
N PRO A 57 13.19 -2.85 -21.13
CA PRO A 57 11.88 -3.01 -21.75
C PRO A 57 11.54 -1.82 -22.67
N ASN A 58 10.57 -2.00 -23.56
CA ASN A 58 10.12 -0.90 -24.41
C ASN A 58 9.49 0.25 -23.58
N ASP A 59 9.46 1.45 -24.17
CA ASP A 59 9.00 2.66 -23.50
C ASP A 59 7.55 2.57 -23.01
N GLU A 60 6.69 1.82 -23.71
CA GLU A 60 5.30 1.64 -23.32
C GLU A 60 5.19 0.89 -21.99
N VAL A 61 5.85 -0.27 -21.89
CA VAL A 61 5.87 -1.11 -20.67
C VAL A 61 6.52 -0.36 -19.50
N MET A 62 7.59 0.40 -19.75
CA MET A 62 8.24 1.21 -18.73
C MET A 62 7.33 2.34 -18.24
N ASN A 63 6.68 3.07 -19.15
CA ASN A 63 5.75 4.14 -18.80
C ASN A 63 4.52 3.63 -18.05
N GLU A 64 3.96 2.50 -18.49
CA GLU A 64 2.84 1.86 -17.80
C GLU A 64 3.23 1.47 -16.36
N THR A 65 4.38 0.81 -16.20
CA THR A 65 4.88 0.41 -14.89
C THR A 65 5.18 1.60 -13.99
N SER A 66 5.81 2.64 -14.54
CA SER A 66 6.08 3.88 -13.82
C SER A 66 4.79 4.54 -13.32
N ARG A 67 3.77 4.66 -14.19
CA ARG A 67 2.46 5.21 -13.81
C ARG A 67 1.77 4.33 -12.77
N HIS A 68 1.82 3.01 -12.93
CA HIS A 68 1.20 2.06 -12.01
C HIS A 68 1.77 2.18 -10.59
N PHE A 69 3.10 2.22 -10.42
CA PHE A 69 3.70 2.44 -9.11
C PHE A 69 3.39 3.83 -8.53
N ARG A 70 3.28 4.85 -9.39
CA ARG A 70 2.83 6.18 -8.93
C ARG A 70 1.40 6.15 -8.43
N GLN A 71 0.51 5.44 -9.11
CA GLN A 71 -0.89 5.27 -8.71
C GLN A 71 -0.99 4.51 -7.39
N LEU A 72 -0.29 3.39 -7.23
CA LEU A 72 -0.27 2.61 -5.99
C LEU A 72 0.26 3.43 -4.81
N SER A 73 1.32 4.22 -5.01
CA SER A 73 1.82 5.15 -3.98
C SER A 73 0.75 6.17 -3.57
N SER A 74 0.11 6.82 -4.54
CA SER A 74 -0.93 7.82 -4.27
C SER A 74 -2.13 7.21 -3.55
N GLN A 75 -2.57 6.02 -3.94
CA GLN A 75 -3.66 5.29 -3.28
C GLN A 75 -3.29 4.91 -1.84
N LEU A 76 -2.07 4.40 -1.63
CA LEU A 76 -1.58 4.05 -0.31
C LEU A 76 -1.58 5.27 0.63
N HIS A 77 -1.17 6.43 0.12
CA HIS A 77 -1.23 7.70 0.85
C HIS A 77 -2.67 8.14 1.12
N ALA A 78 -3.57 8.05 0.14
CA ALA A 78 -4.97 8.44 0.30
C ALA A 78 -5.70 7.56 1.32
N HIS A 79 -5.57 6.24 1.23
CA HIS A 79 -6.25 5.30 2.13
C HIS A 79 -5.80 5.42 3.59
N LEU A 80 -4.54 5.80 3.84
CA LEU A 80 -4.06 6.16 5.18
C LEU A 80 -4.92 7.26 5.82
N TYR A 81 -5.27 8.31 5.06
CA TYR A 81 -6.04 9.45 5.58
C TYR A 81 -7.55 9.19 5.66
N LEU A 82 -8.06 8.14 5.01
CA LEU A 82 -9.47 7.74 5.14
C LEU A 82 -9.76 7.06 6.48
N ILE A 83 -8.76 6.49 7.14
CA ILE A 83 -8.95 5.70 8.35
C ILE A 83 -8.98 6.64 9.59
N PRO A 84 -10.10 6.70 10.33
CA PRO A 84 -10.21 7.50 11.54
C PRO A 84 -9.34 6.92 12.65
N LEU A 85 -8.80 7.80 13.50
CA LEU A 85 -7.97 7.43 14.66
C LEU A 85 -6.88 6.39 14.29
N PHE A 86 -6.17 6.64 13.17
CA PHE A 86 -5.30 5.66 12.52
C PHE A 86 -4.43 4.86 13.47
N ASN A 87 -3.78 5.49 14.46
CA ASN A 87 -2.89 4.80 15.40
C ASN A 87 -3.59 3.71 16.23
N VAL A 88 -4.86 3.91 16.58
CA VAL A 88 -5.67 2.92 17.32
C VAL A 88 -6.15 1.84 16.35
N THR A 89 -6.73 2.24 15.23
CA THR A 89 -7.25 1.34 14.19
C THR A 89 -6.13 0.43 13.65
N ALA A 90 -4.95 0.98 13.41
CA ALA A 90 -3.79 0.21 12.94
C ALA A 90 -3.38 -0.90 13.91
N LYS A 91 -3.42 -0.65 15.22
CA LYS A 91 -3.12 -1.68 16.23
C LYS A 91 -4.17 -2.80 16.21
N ILE A 92 -5.45 -2.43 16.16
CA ILE A 92 -6.57 -3.39 16.16
C ILE A 92 -6.51 -4.30 14.92
N PHE A 93 -6.30 -3.71 13.74
CA PHE A 93 -6.35 -4.42 12.46
C PHE A 93 -4.99 -4.91 11.96
N ARG A 94 -3.93 -4.73 12.76
CA ARG A 94 -2.53 -5.07 12.44
C ARG A 94 -2.05 -4.43 11.13
N LEU A 95 -2.34 -3.13 10.97
CA LEU A 95 -1.85 -2.34 9.85
C LEU A 95 -0.41 -1.85 10.11
N PRO A 96 0.38 -1.58 9.06
CA PRO A 96 1.64 -0.87 9.21
C PRO A 96 1.42 0.52 9.84
N THR A 97 2.44 1.03 10.54
CA THR A 97 2.37 2.38 11.12
C THR A 97 2.34 3.45 10.03
N LYS A 98 1.90 4.65 10.38
CA LYS A 98 1.83 5.78 9.43
C LYS A 98 3.19 6.01 8.77
N GLU A 99 4.25 5.97 9.55
CA GLU A 99 5.63 6.19 9.09
C GLU A 99 6.04 5.12 8.08
N LYS A 100 5.71 3.85 8.36
CA LYS A 100 5.99 2.75 7.44
C LYS A 100 5.21 2.88 6.12
N ILE A 101 3.94 3.26 6.19
CA ILE A 101 3.12 3.49 4.99
C ILE A 101 3.72 4.62 4.14
N LEU A 102 4.15 5.72 4.77
CA LEU A 102 4.78 6.84 4.08
C LEU A 102 6.16 6.46 3.50
N ALA A 103 6.94 5.65 4.21
CA ALA A 103 8.22 5.13 3.72
C ALA A 103 8.05 4.23 2.49
N ALA A 104 7.06 3.34 2.52
CA ALA A 104 6.69 2.51 1.36
C ALA A 104 6.22 3.37 0.18
N SER A 105 5.36 4.35 0.44
CA SER A 105 4.88 5.30 -0.58
C SER A 105 6.05 6.06 -1.23
N SER A 106 6.99 6.58 -0.44
CA SER A 106 8.17 7.27 -0.96
C SER A 106 9.05 6.35 -1.81
N SER A 107 9.25 5.10 -1.36
CA SER A 107 10.03 4.10 -2.09
C SER A 107 9.37 3.70 -3.42
N LEU A 108 8.03 3.59 -3.47
CA LEU A 108 7.25 3.36 -4.69
C LEU A 108 7.37 4.53 -5.69
N ILE A 109 7.36 5.78 -5.21
CA ILE A 109 7.63 6.95 -6.07
C ILE A 109 9.06 6.88 -6.62
N GLY A 110 10.01 6.47 -5.78
CA GLY A 110 11.40 6.24 -6.18
C GLY A 110 11.50 5.21 -7.32
N LEU A 111 10.78 4.09 -7.21
CA LEU A 111 10.69 3.06 -8.25
C LEU A 111 10.02 3.59 -9.53
N SER A 112 8.90 4.31 -9.40
CA SER A 112 8.21 4.94 -10.52
C SER A 112 9.16 5.84 -11.34
N ASN A 113 9.97 6.64 -10.66
CA ASN A 113 10.91 7.55 -11.31
C ASN A 113 12.15 6.84 -11.88
N SER A 114 12.60 5.73 -11.29
CA SER A 114 13.81 5.02 -11.71
C SER A 114 13.61 4.10 -12.91
N ILE A 115 12.39 3.62 -13.15
CA ILE A 115 12.11 2.72 -14.27
C ILE A 115 12.33 3.37 -15.63
N LEU A 116 12.12 4.69 -15.71
CA LEU A 116 12.32 5.48 -16.92
C LEU A 116 13.78 5.91 -17.12
N ARG A 117 14.67 5.61 -16.18
CA ARG A 117 16.09 5.96 -16.31
C ARG A 117 16.82 4.88 -17.11
N PRO A 118 17.83 5.26 -17.92
CA PRO A 118 18.65 4.30 -18.63
C PRO A 118 19.34 3.31 -17.68
N SER A 119 19.47 2.04 -18.11
CA SER A 119 20.22 0.98 -17.42
C SER A 119 21.69 1.35 -17.17
N THR A 120 22.26 2.25 -17.98
CA THR A 120 23.62 2.78 -17.83
C THR A 120 23.78 3.72 -16.63
N THR A 121 22.69 4.09 -15.95
CA THR A 121 22.75 4.88 -14.72
C THR A 121 23.40 4.05 -13.62
N GLU A 122 24.51 4.52 -13.08
CA GLU A 122 25.27 3.82 -12.05
C GLU A 122 24.39 3.45 -10.84
N HIS A 123 24.58 2.23 -10.34
CA HIS A 123 23.89 1.65 -9.17
C HIS A 123 22.35 1.59 -9.24
N ILE A 124 21.72 1.80 -10.41
CA ILE A 124 20.26 1.85 -10.49
C ILE A 124 19.59 0.53 -10.10
N HIS A 125 20.18 -0.60 -10.45
CA HIS A 125 19.69 -1.94 -10.09
C HIS A 125 19.69 -2.13 -8.57
N ASN A 126 20.78 -1.77 -7.90
CA ASN A 126 20.91 -1.87 -6.44
C ASN A 126 19.93 -0.92 -5.73
N HIS A 127 19.77 0.30 -6.24
CA HIS A 127 18.78 1.24 -5.69
C HIS A 127 17.34 0.73 -5.85
N ASN A 128 16.99 0.12 -6.99
CA ASN A 128 15.68 -0.46 -7.20
C ASN A 128 15.44 -1.64 -6.26
N ALA A 129 16.41 -2.55 -6.13
CA ALA A 129 16.33 -3.68 -5.21
C ALA A 129 16.14 -3.21 -3.76
N LYS A 130 16.92 -2.23 -3.29
CA LYS A 130 16.78 -1.63 -1.95
C LYS A 130 15.42 -0.95 -1.75
N ARG A 131 14.86 -0.32 -2.79
CA ARG A 131 13.50 0.25 -2.72
C ARG A 131 12.44 -0.84 -2.62
N VAL A 132 12.57 -1.95 -3.35
CA VAL A 132 11.66 -3.10 -3.23
C VAL A 132 11.68 -3.67 -1.82
N GLU A 133 12.87 -3.89 -1.25
CA GLU A 133 13.01 -4.31 0.15
C GLU A 133 12.34 -3.34 1.12
N ASN A 134 12.62 -2.04 0.97
CA ASN A 134 12.02 -1.02 1.83
C ASN A 134 10.49 -1.02 1.74
N VAL A 135 9.92 -1.18 0.54
CA VAL A 135 8.46 -1.31 0.36
C VAL A 135 7.94 -2.53 1.10
N CYS A 136 8.57 -3.69 0.89
CA CYS A 136 8.08 -4.93 1.48
C CYS A 136 8.24 -4.97 3.00
N ASP A 137 9.39 -4.58 3.55
CA ASP A 137 9.64 -4.55 4.99
C ASP A 137 8.75 -3.51 5.70
N SER A 138 8.47 -2.38 5.03
CA SER A 138 7.53 -1.38 5.56
C SER A 138 6.10 -1.88 5.59
N LEU A 139 5.67 -2.63 4.57
CA LEU A 139 4.29 -3.11 4.46
C LEU A 139 4.05 -4.51 5.06
N GLY A 140 5.11 -5.19 5.52
CA GLY A 140 5.03 -6.56 6.02
C GLY A 140 4.79 -7.59 4.91
N ILE A 141 5.22 -7.28 3.68
CA ILE A 141 5.16 -8.21 2.53
C ILE A 141 6.38 -9.12 2.61
N TYR A 142 6.16 -10.42 2.44
CA TYR A 142 7.24 -11.40 2.48
C TYR A 142 8.13 -11.31 1.23
N ILE A 143 9.45 -11.33 1.44
CA ILE A 143 10.48 -11.52 0.42
C ILE A 143 11.32 -12.74 0.84
N ALA A 144 11.58 -13.66 -0.09
CA ALA A 144 12.49 -14.78 0.15
C ALA A 144 13.94 -14.31 0.32
N GLU A 145 14.72 -14.96 1.19
CA GLU A 145 16.11 -14.57 1.49
C GLU A 145 17.00 -14.37 0.26
N GLY A 146 16.86 -15.21 -0.77
CA GLY A 146 17.61 -15.08 -2.03
C GLY A 146 17.24 -13.85 -2.88
N GLY A 147 16.13 -13.18 -2.59
CA GLY A 147 15.69 -11.95 -3.24
C GLY A 147 16.10 -10.67 -2.51
N ARG A 148 16.78 -10.78 -1.35
CA ARG A 148 17.25 -9.62 -0.57
C ARG A 148 18.60 -9.11 -1.07
N VAL A 149 18.82 -7.81 -0.95
CA VAL A 149 20.10 -7.16 -1.27
C VAL A 149 21.14 -7.60 -0.24
N PRO A 150 22.33 -8.06 -0.67
CA PRO A 150 23.39 -8.44 0.26
C PRO A 150 23.80 -7.27 1.16
N LYS A 151 23.88 -7.52 2.49
CA LYS A 151 24.24 -6.51 3.50
C LYS A 151 25.61 -5.84 3.27
N ASN A 152 26.46 -6.41 2.42
CA ASN A 152 27.81 -5.94 2.11
C ASN A 152 27.88 -4.92 0.96
N GLN A 153 26.73 -4.48 0.42
CA GLN A 153 26.65 -3.52 -0.70
C GLN A 153 25.82 -2.26 -0.35
N ALA A 154 25.65 -1.97 0.94
CA ALA A 154 24.74 -0.95 1.46
C ALA A 154 25.39 0.42 1.70
#